data_AF-W2YGY9-F1
#
_entry.id   AF-W2YGY9-F1
#
_cell.length_a   1.000
_cell.length_b   1.000
_cell.length_c   1.000
_cell.angle_alpha   90.00
_cell.angle_beta   90.00
_cell.angle_gamma   90.00
#
_symmetry.space_group_name_H-M   'P 1'
#
loop_
_entity.id
_entity.type
_entity.pdbx_description
1 polymer ?
#
loop_
_entity_poly.entity_id
_entity_poly.type
_entity_poly.pdbx_seq_one_letter_code
_entity_poly.pdbx_strand_id
1 'polypeptide(L)'
;MERLRAAFDEVVEIVKSALEGEPKTPAEILLDEHLPVEENVLSSLVTKNQQTTGIPTSVMNELASRTHNVVDCPCIQARIWEILIDHQENPILLKKALNLLQYLLINGSQEVLKDTRSPARASFLLELATEYNKYEFEQYEFSQNLDIGAGVRKTATEINTLLEDDDALLEARQKAGKLHQNLSSRGLRSAYPTSRANDNPSRPPTYTDTYSYGSRLDDIASRFVTHPSDSEDEKS
;
A
#
# COMPACT_ATOMS: atom_id res chain seq x y z
N MET A 1 -48.78 18.83 -14.53
CA MET A 1 -47.78 17.81 -14.91
C MET A 1 -46.41 18.05 -14.28
N GLU A 2 -45.94 19.30 -14.18
CA GLU A 2 -44.61 19.60 -13.63
C GLU A 2 -44.46 19.35 -12.12
N ARG A 3 -45.46 19.69 -11.30
CA ARG A 3 -45.43 19.43 -9.84
C ARG A 3 -45.34 17.95 -9.48
N LEU A 4 -45.94 17.10 -10.32
CA LEU A 4 -45.96 15.64 -10.12
C LEU A 4 -44.60 15.01 -10.49
N ARG A 5 -43.91 15.58 -11.48
CA ARG A 5 -42.52 15.21 -11.80
C ARG A 5 -41.54 15.67 -10.73
N ALA A 6 -41.67 16.90 -10.25
CA ALA A 6 -40.82 17.44 -9.19
C ALA A 6 -40.90 16.62 -7.89
N ALA A 7 -42.11 16.20 -7.49
CA ALA A 7 -42.30 15.35 -6.31
C ALA A 7 -41.71 13.94 -6.51
N PHE A 8 -41.72 13.41 -7.74
CA PHE A 8 -41.10 12.12 -8.03
C PHE A 8 -39.57 12.22 -8.02
N ASP A 9 -39.01 13.29 -8.59
CA ASP A 9 -37.57 13.55 -8.57
C ASP A 9 -37.06 13.76 -7.14
N GLU A 10 -37.81 14.44 -6.28
CA GLU A 10 -37.49 14.60 -4.86
C GLU A 10 -37.47 13.25 -4.12
N VAL A 11 -38.45 12.38 -4.37
CA VAL A 11 -38.47 11.03 -3.79
C VAL A 11 -37.33 10.17 -4.33
N VAL A 12 -37.01 10.28 -5.62
CA VAL A 12 -35.86 9.58 -6.21
C VAL A 12 -34.55 10.05 -5.61
N GLU A 13 -34.40 11.35 -5.35
CA GLU A 13 -33.21 11.90 -4.67
C GLU A 13 -33.12 11.46 -3.22
N ILE A 14 -34.24 11.41 -2.49
CA ILE A 14 -34.27 10.87 -1.12
C ILE A 14 -33.91 9.39 -1.11
N VAL A 15 -34.45 8.62 -2.05
CA VAL A 15 -34.19 7.18 -2.18
C VAL A 15 -32.76 6.93 -2.62
N LYS A 16 -32.21 7.71 -3.55
CA LYS A 16 -30.78 7.68 -3.92
C LYS A 16 -29.90 8.03 -2.75
N SER A 17 -30.20 9.11 -2.03
CA SER A 17 -29.44 9.52 -0.84
C SER A 17 -29.48 8.46 0.27
N ALA A 18 -30.60 7.73 0.39
CA ALA A 18 -30.74 6.62 1.32
C ALA A 18 -30.05 5.32 0.85
N LEU A 19 -29.89 5.13 -0.46
CA LEU A 19 -29.22 3.98 -1.08
C LEU A 19 -27.70 4.17 -1.22
N GLU A 20 -27.23 5.41 -1.43
CA GLU A 20 -25.83 5.72 -1.72
C GLU A 20 -24.96 5.85 -0.45
N GLY A 21 -25.56 5.79 0.75
CA GLY A 21 -24.83 5.95 2.00
C GLY A 21 -24.26 7.36 2.17
N GLU A 22 -23.51 7.60 3.26
CA GLU A 22 -22.70 8.83 3.33
C GLU A 22 -21.69 8.84 2.16
N PRO A 23 -21.41 10.01 1.56
CA PRO A 23 -20.45 10.09 0.46
C PRO A 23 -19.10 9.61 0.96
N LYS A 24 -18.61 8.51 0.37
CA LYS A 24 -17.34 7.90 0.74
C LYS A 24 -16.24 8.94 0.73
N THR A 25 -15.47 8.98 1.81
CA THR A 25 -14.32 9.85 1.88
C THR A 25 -13.29 9.44 0.82
N PRO A 26 -12.45 10.35 0.30
CA PRO A 26 -11.40 9.94 -0.62
C PRO A 26 -10.42 8.92 0.00
N ALA A 27 -10.31 8.84 1.33
CA ALA A 27 -9.56 7.77 1.99
C ALA A 27 -10.25 6.40 1.76
N GLU A 28 -11.55 6.32 1.98
CA GLU A 28 -12.33 5.09 1.76
C GLU A 28 -12.27 4.61 0.32
N ILE A 29 -12.29 5.52 -0.66
CA ILE A 29 -12.14 5.14 -2.07
C ILE A 29 -10.79 4.47 -2.33
N LEU A 30 -9.69 5.06 -1.83
CA LEU A 30 -8.35 4.48 -1.97
C LEU A 30 -8.22 3.13 -1.23
N LEU A 31 -8.88 3.02 -0.08
CA LEU A 31 -8.90 1.78 0.69
C LEU A 31 -9.71 0.70 -0.02
N ASP A 32 -10.86 1.02 -0.59
CA ASP A 32 -11.68 0.06 -1.35
C ASP A 32 -10.93 -0.47 -2.57
N GLU A 33 -10.14 0.37 -3.23
CA GLU A 33 -9.34 -0.03 -4.39
C GLU A 33 -8.14 -0.92 -4.00
N HIS A 34 -7.41 -0.58 -2.93
CA HIS A 34 -6.13 -1.23 -2.62
C HIS A 34 -6.16 -2.23 -1.46
N LEU A 35 -7.19 -2.16 -0.62
CA LEU A 35 -7.51 -3.03 0.51
C LEU A 35 -8.99 -3.46 0.46
N PRO A 36 -9.40 -4.16 -0.62
CA PRO A 36 -10.78 -4.58 -0.77
C PRO A 36 -11.14 -5.64 0.27
N VAL A 37 -12.19 -5.37 1.03
CA VAL A 37 -12.86 -6.34 1.88
C VAL A 37 -13.95 -7.02 1.05
N GLU A 38 -13.83 -8.33 0.91
CA GLU A 38 -14.63 -9.14 0.01
C GLU A 38 -16.07 -9.32 0.54
N GLU A 39 -17.01 -8.51 0.05
CA GLU A 39 -18.43 -8.66 0.42
C GLU A 39 -19.19 -9.64 -0.52
N ASN A 40 -18.67 -9.92 -1.73
CA ASN A 40 -19.36 -10.75 -2.74
C ASN A 40 -18.40 -11.57 -3.63
N VAL A 41 -18.86 -12.76 -4.06
CA VAL A 41 -18.09 -13.75 -4.85
C VAL A 41 -17.51 -13.20 -6.17
N LEU A 42 -18.15 -12.20 -6.78
CA LEU A 42 -17.69 -11.55 -8.02
C LEU A 42 -16.53 -10.57 -7.78
N SER A 43 -16.51 -9.90 -6.62
CA SER A 43 -15.39 -9.05 -6.21
C SER A 43 -14.11 -9.89 -6.10
N SER A 44 -14.24 -11.13 -5.62
CA SER A 44 -13.14 -12.07 -5.33
C SER A 44 -12.29 -12.44 -6.53
N LEU A 45 -12.91 -12.46 -7.72
CA LEU A 45 -12.21 -12.79 -8.96
C LEU A 45 -11.43 -11.58 -9.50
N VAL A 46 -11.93 -10.37 -9.29
CA VAL A 46 -11.25 -9.12 -9.67
C VAL A 46 -10.12 -8.81 -8.69
N THR A 47 -10.35 -9.00 -7.39
CA THR A 47 -9.39 -8.72 -6.33
C THR A 47 -8.27 -9.74 -6.23
N LYS A 48 -8.44 -10.98 -6.67
CA LYS A 48 -7.33 -11.95 -6.77
C LYS A 48 -6.15 -11.42 -7.59
N ASN A 49 -6.41 -10.68 -8.68
CA ASN A 49 -5.34 -10.07 -9.47
C ASN A 49 -4.68 -8.87 -8.74
N GLN A 50 -5.45 -8.07 -7.99
CA GLN A 50 -4.95 -6.93 -7.21
C GLN A 50 -4.34 -7.31 -5.85
N GLN A 51 -4.66 -8.49 -5.32
CA GLN A 51 -4.11 -9.01 -4.07
C GLN A 51 -2.65 -9.46 -4.24
N THR A 52 -2.24 -9.90 -5.43
CA THR A 52 -0.85 -10.33 -5.68
C THR A 52 0.17 -9.19 -5.68
N THR A 53 -0.26 -7.95 -5.84
CA THR A 53 0.61 -6.77 -5.88
C THR A 53 0.45 -5.93 -4.61
N GLY A 54 1.59 -5.45 -4.07
CA GLY A 54 1.60 -4.55 -2.92
C GLY A 54 0.95 -3.20 -3.23
N ILE A 55 0.55 -2.47 -2.19
CA ILE A 55 -0.02 -1.13 -2.35
C ILE A 55 1.06 -0.22 -2.97
N PRO A 56 0.76 0.51 -4.06
CA PRO A 56 1.71 1.44 -4.65
C PRO A 56 2.20 2.47 -3.62
N THR A 57 3.48 2.84 -3.68
CA THR A 57 4.06 3.80 -2.73
C THR A 57 3.35 5.15 -2.76
N SER A 58 2.96 5.62 -3.94
CA SER A 58 2.17 6.86 -4.10
C SER A 58 0.87 6.83 -3.30
N VAL A 59 0.17 5.69 -3.28
CA VAL A 59 -1.07 5.51 -2.54
C VAL A 59 -0.80 5.46 -1.03
N MET A 60 0.25 4.76 -0.60
CA MET A 60 0.66 4.75 0.81
C MET A 60 1.01 6.17 1.30
N ASN A 61 1.64 6.99 0.47
CA ASN A 61 1.94 8.39 0.77
C ASN A 61 0.67 9.24 0.92
N GLU A 62 -0.30 9.03 0.03
CA GLU A 62 -1.57 9.73 0.06
C GLU A 62 -2.35 9.35 1.32
N LEU A 63 -2.50 8.06 1.61
CA LEU A 63 -3.11 7.57 2.84
C LEU A 63 -2.39 8.11 4.09
N ALA A 64 -1.06 8.11 4.13
CA ALA A 64 -0.29 8.70 5.21
C ALA A 64 -0.58 10.19 5.40
N SER A 65 -0.66 10.96 4.31
CA SER A 65 -1.03 12.38 4.37
C SER A 65 -2.46 12.56 4.89
N ARG A 66 -3.38 11.67 4.53
CA ARG A 66 -4.78 11.69 4.99
C ARG A 66 -4.94 11.31 6.46
N THR A 67 -4.01 10.56 7.07
CA THR A 67 -4.06 10.28 8.52
C THR A 67 -3.94 11.52 9.42
N HIS A 68 -3.58 12.68 8.86
CA HIS A 68 -3.62 13.96 9.58
C HIS A 68 -5.02 14.60 9.63
N ASN A 69 -5.98 14.07 8.87
CA ASN A 69 -7.38 14.49 8.93
C ASN A 69 -8.13 13.67 9.98
N VAL A 70 -8.83 14.36 10.88
CA VAL A 70 -9.60 13.78 12.00
C VAL A 70 -10.76 12.88 11.55
N VAL A 71 -11.26 13.03 10.32
CA VAL A 71 -12.31 12.18 9.76
C VAL A 71 -11.71 10.96 9.05
N ASP A 72 -10.67 11.15 8.25
CA ASP A 72 -10.06 10.07 7.47
C ASP A 72 -9.26 9.10 8.36
N CYS A 73 -8.58 9.60 9.41
CA CYS A 73 -7.69 8.78 10.22
C CYS A 73 -8.43 7.62 10.90
N PRO A 74 -9.58 7.82 11.57
CA PRO A 74 -10.38 6.73 12.11
C PRO A 74 -10.84 5.74 11.04
N CYS A 75 -11.25 6.20 9.85
CA CYS A 75 -11.66 5.31 8.75
C CYS A 75 -10.50 4.42 8.27
N ILE A 76 -9.31 5.00 8.09
CA ILE A 76 -8.10 4.26 7.69
C ILE A 76 -7.71 3.22 8.76
N GLN A 77 -7.71 3.61 10.03
CA GLN A 77 -7.42 2.70 11.14
C GLN A 77 -8.46 1.57 11.20
N ALA A 78 -9.75 1.91 11.13
CA ALA A 78 -10.85 0.95 11.17
C ALA A 78 -10.72 -0.10 10.07
N ARG A 79 -10.44 0.31 8.83
CA ARG A 79 -10.24 -0.60 7.71
C ARG A 79 -9.07 -1.56 7.89
N ILE A 80 -7.95 -1.06 8.42
CA ILE A 80 -6.78 -1.90 8.71
C ILE A 80 -7.16 -2.93 9.78
N TRP A 81 -7.79 -2.50 10.88
CA TRP A 81 -8.14 -3.41 11.98
C TRP A 81 -9.26 -4.40 11.63
N GLU A 82 -10.24 -3.99 10.82
CA GLU A 82 -11.25 -4.88 10.21
C GLU A 82 -10.57 -6.02 9.46
N ILE A 83 -9.62 -5.71 8.58
CA ILE A 83 -8.86 -6.73 7.85
C ILE A 83 -8.06 -7.63 8.79
N LEU A 84 -7.42 -7.05 9.79
CA LEU A 84 -6.59 -7.81 10.73
C LEU A 84 -7.41 -8.78 11.60
N ILE A 85 -8.62 -8.39 11.98
CA ILE A 85 -9.46 -9.15 12.91
C ILE A 85 -10.39 -10.09 12.16
N ASP A 86 -11.06 -9.62 11.11
CA ASP A 86 -12.16 -10.32 10.47
C ASP A 86 -11.73 -11.14 9.23
N HIS A 87 -10.56 -10.84 8.64
CA HIS A 87 -10.09 -11.46 7.39
C HIS A 87 -8.79 -12.28 7.51
N GLN A 88 -8.64 -12.99 8.63
CA GLN A 88 -7.43 -13.78 8.92
C GLN A 88 -7.24 -14.99 8.00
N GLU A 89 -8.29 -15.43 7.31
CA GLU A 89 -8.26 -16.46 6.28
C GLU A 89 -7.49 -16.06 5.02
N ASN A 90 -7.26 -14.75 4.83
CA ASN A 90 -6.61 -14.18 3.65
C ASN A 90 -5.22 -13.63 3.98
N PRO A 91 -4.15 -14.46 4.05
CA PRO A 91 -2.81 -14.03 4.49
C PRO A 91 -2.21 -12.92 3.61
N ILE A 92 -2.57 -12.89 2.32
CA ILE A 92 -2.12 -11.86 1.38
C ILE A 92 -2.73 -10.49 1.73
N LEU A 93 -4.03 -10.46 2.00
CA LEU A 93 -4.74 -9.23 2.38
C LEU A 93 -4.26 -8.74 3.75
N LEU A 94 -4.10 -9.66 4.69
CA LEU A 94 -3.54 -9.42 6.02
C LEU A 94 -2.15 -8.77 5.94
N LYS A 95 -1.26 -9.34 5.13
CA LYS A 95 0.08 -8.77 4.89
C LYS A 95 0.02 -7.39 4.24
N LYS A 96 -0.90 -7.14 3.30
CA LYS A 96 -1.07 -5.79 2.71
C LYS A 96 -1.50 -4.77 3.75
N ALA A 97 -2.44 -5.12 4.64
CA ALA A 97 -2.87 -4.26 5.74
C ALA A 97 -1.73 -3.99 6.73
N LEU A 98 -0.95 -5.00 7.11
CA LEU A 98 0.22 -4.83 7.97
C LEU A 98 1.30 -3.94 7.34
N ASN A 99 1.60 -4.12 6.05
CA ASN A 99 2.54 -3.25 5.34
C ASN A 99 2.08 -1.79 5.33
N LEU A 100 0.78 -1.56 5.12
CA LEU A 100 0.22 -0.21 5.23
C LEU A 100 0.38 0.33 6.65
N LEU A 101 0.02 -0.45 7.67
CA LEU A 101 0.16 -0.06 9.07
C LEU A 101 1.59 0.32 9.41
N GLN A 102 2.56 -0.52 9.07
CA GLN A 102 4.00 -0.25 9.24
C GLN A 102 4.41 1.05 8.55
N TYR A 103 3.95 1.28 7.33
CA TYR A 103 4.24 2.50 6.59
C TYR A 103 3.67 3.74 7.28
N LEU A 104 2.41 3.67 7.75
CA LEU A 104 1.72 4.75 8.47
C LEU A 104 2.37 5.03 9.83
N LEU A 105 2.92 4.02 10.50
CA LEU A 105 3.70 4.22 11.72
C LEU A 105 4.98 5.03 11.46
N ILE A 106 5.54 5.05 10.26
CA ILE A 106 6.75 5.83 9.96
C ILE A 106 6.41 7.18 9.31
N ASN A 107 5.35 7.25 8.50
CA ASN A 107 5.08 8.42 7.65
C ASN A 107 3.79 9.17 7.99
N GLY A 108 2.88 8.56 8.77
CA GLY A 108 1.57 9.10 9.09
C GLY A 108 1.53 9.87 10.41
N SER A 109 0.30 10.12 10.87
CA SER A 109 0.02 10.87 12.09
C SER A 109 0.39 10.11 13.36
N GLN A 110 0.58 10.85 14.45
CA GLN A 110 0.81 10.27 15.78
C GLN A 110 -0.44 9.56 16.33
N GLU A 111 -1.61 9.80 15.75
CA GLU A 111 -2.84 9.12 16.14
C GLU A 111 -2.77 7.64 15.80
N VAL A 112 -2.19 7.27 14.65
CA VAL A 112 -1.93 5.87 14.27
C VAL A 112 -1.01 5.18 15.27
N LEU A 113 -0.01 5.88 15.81
CA LEU A 113 0.86 5.31 16.83
C LEU A 113 0.11 5.04 18.13
N LYS A 114 -0.66 6.02 18.61
CA LYS A 114 -1.45 5.91 19.84
C LYS A 114 -2.46 4.76 19.74
N ASP A 115 -3.11 4.69 18.59
CA ASP A 115 -4.07 3.65 18.23
C ASP A 115 -3.42 2.26 18.31
N THR A 116 -2.27 2.08 17.65
CA THR A 116 -1.57 0.80 17.58
C THR A 116 -0.94 0.37 18.91
N ARG A 117 -0.51 1.33 19.74
CA ARG A 117 0.07 1.09 21.07
C ARG A 117 -0.99 0.73 22.12
N SER A 118 -2.28 0.78 21.79
CA SER A 118 -3.31 0.36 22.74
C SER A 118 -3.05 -1.08 23.17
N PRO A 119 -3.20 -1.43 24.47
CA PRO A 119 -2.83 -2.77 24.96
C PRO A 119 -3.48 -3.91 24.19
N ALA A 120 -4.73 -3.72 23.75
CA ALA A 120 -5.45 -4.71 22.94
C ALA A 120 -4.78 -4.97 21.59
N ARG A 121 -4.38 -3.91 20.88
CA ARG A 121 -3.76 -4.02 19.55
C ARG A 121 -2.31 -4.47 19.61
N ALA A 122 -1.56 -3.99 20.59
CA ALA A 122 -0.19 -4.45 20.83
C ALA A 122 -0.15 -5.96 21.14
N SER A 123 -1.05 -6.43 22.02
CA SER A 123 -1.17 -7.86 22.32
C SER A 123 -1.57 -8.67 21.08
N PHE A 124 -2.52 -8.18 20.29
CA PHE A 124 -2.96 -8.83 19.06
C PHE A 124 -1.81 -8.96 18.04
N LEU A 125 -1.02 -7.90 17.84
CA LEU A 125 0.13 -7.93 16.93
C LEU A 125 1.23 -8.89 17.39
N LEU A 126 1.42 -9.03 18.71
CA LEU A 126 2.35 -10.01 19.27
C LEU A 126 1.88 -11.44 18.99
N GLU A 127 0.60 -11.74 19.25
CA GLU A 127 -0.01 -13.04 18.94
C GLU A 127 0.11 -13.36 17.45
N LEU A 128 -0.18 -12.39 16.58
CA LEU A 128 -0.06 -12.55 15.13
C LEU A 128 1.39 -12.85 14.71
N ALA A 129 2.38 -12.23 15.36
CA ALA A 129 3.79 -12.48 15.08
C ALA A 129 4.25 -13.89 15.49
N THR A 130 3.70 -14.45 16.57
CA THR A 130 4.16 -15.72 17.15
C THR A 130 3.34 -16.94 16.74
N GLU A 131 2.04 -16.78 16.53
CA GLU A 131 1.08 -17.89 16.45
C GLU A 131 0.40 -18.04 15.07
N TYR A 132 0.31 -16.96 14.28
CA TYR A 132 -0.43 -16.97 13.02
C TYR A 132 0.07 -18.04 12.02
N ASN A 133 -0.82 -18.95 11.63
CA ASN A 133 -0.55 -20.02 10.66
C ASN A 133 0.71 -20.86 11.01
N LYS A 134 1.00 -21.04 12.31
CA LYS A 134 2.17 -21.83 12.74
C LYS A 134 1.91 -23.34 12.62
N TYR A 135 0.72 -23.79 13.02
CA TYR A 135 0.36 -25.22 13.06
C TYR A 135 -0.14 -25.76 11.72
N GLU A 136 -0.79 -24.92 10.91
CA GLU A 136 -1.20 -25.31 9.56
C GLU A 136 0.04 -25.56 8.68
N PHE A 137 1.14 -24.83 8.89
CA PHE A 137 2.46 -25.17 8.31
C PHE A 137 3.01 -26.53 8.77
N GLU A 138 2.90 -26.89 10.05
CA GLU A 138 3.36 -28.20 10.57
C GLU A 138 2.62 -29.39 9.90
N GLN A 139 1.39 -29.17 9.43
CA GLN A 139 0.63 -30.18 8.68
C GLN A 139 1.09 -30.34 7.22
N TYR A 140 1.86 -29.40 6.70
CA TYR A 140 2.32 -29.35 5.30
C TYR A 140 3.78 -29.76 5.11
N GLU A 141 4.46 -30.30 6.12
CA GLU A 141 5.88 -30.74 6.08
C GLU A 141 6.19 -31.68 4.89
N PHE A 142 5.19 -32.38 4.35
CA PHE A 142 5.31 -33.27 3.19
C PHE A 142 4.77 -32.72 1.86
N SER A 143 4.26 -31.48 1.83
CA SER A 143 3.77 -30.83 0.61
C SER A 143 4.64 -29.61 0.29
N GLN A 144 4.93 -29.36 -0.99
CA GLN A 144 5.74 -28.23 -1.47
C GLN A 144 5.08 -26.84 -1.26
N ASN A 145 4.20 -26.71 -0.28
CA ASN A 145 3.50 -25.47 0.03
C ASN A 145 4.38 -24.62 0.95
N LEU A 146 5.10 -23.68 0.33
CA LEU A 146 5.81 -22.60 0.98
C LEU A 146 4.92 -21.95 2.05
N ASP A 147 5.46 -21.72 3.25
CA ASP A 147 4.77 -21.09 4.38
C ASP A 147 4.10 -19.76 3.97
N ILE A 148 2.79 -19.82 3.75
CA ILE A 148 1.97 -18.68 3.31
C ILE A 148 1.83 -17.62 4.40
N GLY A 149 1.99 -18.01 5.68
CA GLY A 149 1.88 -17.15 6.84
C GLY A 149 3.18 -16.46 7.24
N ALA A 150 4.34 -16.95 6.78
CA ALA A 150 5.65 -16.39 7.12
C ALA A 150 5.75 -14.88 6.84
N GLY A 151 5.14 -14.41 5.74
CA GLY A 151 5.13 -13.00 5.39
C GLY A 151 4.36 -12.13 6.39
N VAL A 152 3.23 -12.62 6.89
CA VAL A 152 2.42 -11.94 7.91
C VAL A 152 3.20 -11.89 9.21
N ARG A 153 3.68 -13.04 9.70
CA ARG A 153 4.44 -13.14 10.95
C ARG A 153 5.66 -12.23 10.95
N LYS A 154 6.46 -12.27 9.87
CA LYS A 154 7.62 -11.39 9.71
C LYS A 154 7.26 -9.91 9.82
N THR A 155 6.22 -9.47 9.10
CA THR A 155 5.81 -8.07 9.09
C THR A 155 5.28 -7.64 10.46
N ALA A 156 4.52 -8.51 11.14
CA ALA A 156 4.05 -8.26 12.51
C ALA A 156 5.21 -8.14 13.50
N THR A 157 6.22 -9.00 13.42
CA THR A 157 7.45 -8.88 14.22
C THR A 157 8.14 -7.55 13.98
N GLU A 158 8.30 -7.11 12.72
CA GLU A 158 8.90 -5.82 12.39
C GLU A 158 8.09 -4.63 12.93
N ILE A 159 6.77 -4.74 13.03
CA ILE A 159 5.93 -3.72 13.67
C ILE A 159 6.15 -3.73 15.18
N ASN A 160 6.19 -4.90 15.82
CA ASN A 160 6.42 -5.00 17.27
C ASN A 160 7.80 -4.42 17.65
N THR A 161 8.86 -4.76 16.91
CA THR A 161 10.20 -4.20 17.16
C THR A 161 10.23 -2.69 16.96
N LEU A 162 9.48 -2.17 15.98
CA LEU A 162 9.34 -0.73 15.76
C LEU A 162 8.59 -0.04 16.90
N LEU A 163 7.63 -0.71 17.55
CA LEU A 163 6.86 -0.15 18.67
C LEU A 163 7.60 -0.22 20.01
N GLU A 164 8.54 -1.16 20.15
CA GLU A 164 9.39 -1.32 21.35
C GLU A 164 10.46 -0.23 21.48
N ASP A 165 11.02 0.24 20.36
CA ASP A 165 12.08 1.25 20.34
C ASP A 165 11.54 2.63 19.91
N ASP A 166 11.15 3.43 20.91
CA ASP A 166 10.63 4.78 20.72
C ASP A 166 11.64 5.73 20.05
N ASP A 167 12.93 5.60 20.36
CA ASP A 167 13.99 6.48 19.85
C ASP A 167 14.27 6.17 18.38
N ALA A 168 14.38 4.88 18.02
CA ALA A 168 14.56 4.46 16.64
C ALA A 168 13.35 4.84 15.77
N LEU A 169 12.13 4.68 16.29
CA LEU A 169 10.91 5.07 15.59
C LEU A 169 10.86 6.59 15.36
N LEU A 170 11.24 7.39 16.35
CA LEU A 170 11.32 8.84 16.22
C LEU A 170 12.37 9.25 15.20
N GLU A 171 13.54 8.61 15.18
CA GLU A 171 14.57 8.85 14.16
C GLU A 171 14.09 8.47 12.75
N ALA A 172 13.43 7.33 12.59
CA ALA A 172 12.86 6.87 11.33
C ALA A 172 11.83 7.87 10.78
N ARG A 173 10.92 8.36 11.64
CA ARG A 173 9.96 9.42 11.30
C ARG A 173 10.64 10.72 10.86
N GLN A 174 11.69 11.15 11.55
CA GLN A 174 12.43 12.36 11.17
C GLN A 174 13.14 12.19 9.82
N LYS A 175 13.76 11.03 9.57
CA LYS A 175 14.41 10.69 8.30
C LYS A 175 13.39 10.70 7.16
N ALA A 176 12.22 10.10 7.36
CA ALA A 176 11.12 10.11 6.41
C ALA A 176 10.66 11.54 6.09
N GLY A 177 10.40 12.35 7.11
CA GLY A 177 10.01 13.76 6.93
C GLY A 177 11.03 14.58 6.14
N LYS A 178 12.32 14.39 6.42
CA LYS A 178 13.42 15.02 5.65
C LYS A 178 13.43 14.55 4.20
N LEU A 179 13.21 13.26 3.93
CA LEU A 179 13.14 12.74 2.56
C LEU A 179 11.98 13.39 1.79
N HIS A 180 10.78 13.45 2.38
CA HIS A 180 9.61 14.10 1.78
C HIS A 180 9.88 15.58 1.48
N GLN A 181 10.57 16.29 2.37
CA GLN A 181 10.97 17.68 2.15
C GLN A 181 12.02 17.83 1.04
N ASN A 182 13.01 16.93 0.94
CA ASN A 182 14.02 16.98 -0.12
C ASN A 182 13.40 16.69 -1.50
N LEU A 183 12.54 15.67 -1.59
CA LEU A 183 11.80 15.37 -2.81
C LEU A 183 10.88 16.52 -3.21
N SER A 184 10.32 17.24 -2.22
CA SER A 184 9.62 18.53 -2.42
C SER A 184 10.43 19.52 -3.20
N SER A 185 11.60 19.86 -2.65
CA SER A 185 12.42 20.95 -3.14
C SER A 185 12.95 20.70 -4.54
N ARG A 186 12.99 19.43 -4.97
CA ARG A 186 13.45 19.00 -6.28
C ARG A 186 12.34 18.93 -7.34
N GLY A 187 11.10 19.28 -7.00
CA GLY A 187 9.97 19.18 -7.93
C GLY A 187 9.59 17.74 -8.29
N LEU A 188 10.21 16.74 -7.65
CA LEU A 188 9.95 15.31 -7.85
C LEU A 188 8.76 14.81 -7.03
N ARG A 189 7.89 15.75 -6.59
CA ARG A 189 6.63 15.43 -5.90
C ARG A 189 5.59 14.78 -6.79
N SER A 190 5.84 14.56 -8.09
CA SER A 190 4.88 13.85 -8.95
C SER A 190 4.57 12.42 -8.49
N ALA A 191 5.35 11.85 -7.55
CA ALA A 191 5.04 10.59 -6.85
C ALA A 191 4.29 10.78 -5.50
N TYR A 192 3.90 12.01 -5.16
CA TYR A 192 3.33 12.47 -3.88
C TYR A 192 2.37 13.66 -4.12
N PRO A 193 1.09 13.43 -4.47
CA PRO A 193 0.16 14.53 -4.71
C PRO A 193 -0.17 15.27 -3.41
N THR A 194 -0.18 16.60 -3.47
CA THR A 194 -0.77 17.46 -2.44
C THR A 194 -1.96 18.17 -3.07
N SER A 195 -3.11 18.10 -2.40
CA SER A 195 -4.28 18.93 -2.69
C SER A 195 -4.04 20.36 -2.22
N ARG A 196 -3.29 21.15 -2.99
CA ARG A 196 -3.31 22.61 -2.92
C ARG A 196 -3.36 23.20 -4.33
N ALA A 197 -4.51 23.80 -4.61
CA ALA A 197 -4.95 24.45 -5.84
C ALA A 197 -3.88 25.18 -6.66
N ASN A 198 -3.98 25.06 -8.00
CA ASN A 198 -4.03 26.24 -8.85
C ASN A 198 -4.68 25.93 -10.21
N ASP A 199 -5.85 26.51 -10.45
CA ASP A 199 -6.41 26.76 -11.77
C ASP A 199 -5.39 27.52 -12.62
N ASN A 200 -4.87 26.90 -13.68
CA ASN A 200 -4.34 27.65 -14.82
C ASN A 200 -4.30 26.77 -16.07
N PRO A 201 -5.29 26.88 -17.00
CA PRO A 201 -5.37 26.04 -18.19
C PRO A 201 -4.42 26.47 -19.34
N SER A 202 -3.34 27.20 -19.05
CA SER A 202 -2.45 27.76 -20.08
C SER A 202 -0.99 27.34 -19.97
N ARG A 203 -0.67 26.26 -19.24
CA ARG A 203 0.69 25.71 -19.24
C ARG A 203 0.77 24.50 -20.17
N PRO A 204 1.53 24.54 -21.28
CA PRO A 204 1.73 23.36 -22.11
C PRO A 204 2.53 22.30 -21.33
N PRO A 205 2.32 21.01 -21.61
CA PRO A 205 3.06 19.93 -20.98
C PRO A 205 4.55 20.12 -21.29
N THR A 206 5.39 20.04 -20.26
CA THR A 206 6.85 19.99 -20.44
C THR A 206 7.19 18.62 -20.99
N TYR A 207 7.29 18.53 -22.32
CA TYR A 207 7.82 17.35 -23.01
C TYR A 207 9.32 17.29 -22.70
N THR A 208 9.75 16.38 -21.84
CA THR A 208 11.16 16.07 -21.68
C THR A 208 11.60 15.22 -22.87
N ASP A 209 11.88 15.90 -23.98
CA ASP A 209 12.72 15.39 -25.06
C ASP A 209 14.18 15.54 -24.63
N THR A 210 14.83 14.42 -24.29
CA THR A 210 16.29 14.36 -24.25
C THR A 210 16.77 13.17 -25.05
N TYR A 211 16.64 13.27 -26.37
CA TYR A 211 17.58 12.65 -27.30
C TYR A 211 18.77 13.59 -27.48
N SER A 212 19.91 13.26 -26.88
CA SER A 212 21.18 13.91 -27.18
C SER A 212 22.15 12.85 -27.72
N TYR A 213 22.15 12.70 -29.05
CA TYR A 213 23.16 11.96 -29.78
C TYR A 213 24.37 12.88 -30.04
N GLY A 214 25.54 12.44 -29.58
CA GLY A 214 26.85 12.77 -30.18
C GLY A 214 27.68 13.86 -29.48
N SER A 215 28.74 13.47 -28.77
CA SER A 215 30.05 13.22 -29.39
C SER A 215 31.17 13.02 -28.34
N ARG A 216 32.03 12.02 -28.61
CA ARG A 216 33.34 11.66 -27.99
C ARG A 216 33.26 10.84 -26.69
N LEU A 217 33.92 9.69 -26.55
CA LEU A 217 35.00 9.07 -27.32
C LEU A 217 35.00 7.56 -27.01
N ASP A 218 35.46 6.77 -27.97
CA ASP A 218 35.66 5.32 -27.99
C ASP A 218 36.21 4.70 -26.69
N ASP A 219 35.60 3.60 -26.18
CA ASP A 219 36.34 2.51 -25.47
C ASP A 219 35.50 1.30 -24.94
N ILE A 220 34.34 0.95 -25.53
CA ILE A 220 33.59 -0.27 -25.11
C ILE A 220 33.52 -1.34 -26.23
N ALA A 221 34.24 -1.17 -27.33
CA ALA A 221 34.34 -2.18 -28.40
C ALA A 221 35.33 -3.33 -28.08
N SER A 222 35.56 -3.68 -26.82
CA SER A 222 36.50 -4.76 -26.46
C SER A 222 36.18 -5.38 -25.11
N ARG A 223 35.13 -6.22 -25.03
CA ARG A 223 35.00 -7.23 -23.96
C ARG A 223 33.94 -8.33 -24.16
N PHE A 224 33.61 -8.67 -25.41
CA PHE A 224 32.88 -9.91 -25.69
C PHE A 224 33.87 -10.98 -26.16
N VAL A 225 34.49 -11.67 -25.19
CA VAL A 225 35.21 -12.92 -25.44
C VAL A 225 34.18 -14.04 -25.36
N THR A 226 33.71 -14.49 -26.52
CA THR A 226 32.94 -15.72 -26.66
C THR A 226 33.92 -16.90 -26.76
N HIS A 227 33.85 -17.83 -25.82
CA HIS A 227 34.56 -19.11 -25.94
C HIS A 227 33.92 -19.94 -27.08
N PRO A 228 34.70 -20.48 -28.03
CA PRO A 228 34.20 -21.42 -29.02
C PRO A 228 34.15 -22.84 -28.46
N SER A 229 33.04 -23.52 -28.72
CA SER A 229 32.91 -24.98 -28.60
C SER A 229 33.60 -25.63 -29.79
N ASP A 230 34.58 -26.49 -29.54
CA ASP A 230 35.06 -27.43 -30.56
C ASP A 230 35.00 -28.86 -30.01
N SER A 231 34.35 -29.69 -30.80
CA SER A 231 34.16 -31.12 -30.63
C SER A 231 35.24 -31.89 -31.39
N GLU A 232 35.43 -33.14 -30.95
CA GLU A 232 35.98 -34.30 -31.67
C GLU A 232 37.49 -34.62 -31.52
N ASP A 233 37.69 -35.71 -30.77
CA ASP A 233 38.29 -36.97 -31.21
C ASP A 233 39.78 -37.32 -31.05
N GLU A 234 39.90 -38.55 -30.54
CA GLU A 234 40.85 -39.63 -30.81
C GLU A 234 42.15 -39.81 -29.98
N LYS A 235 42.18 -41.04 -29.39
CA LYS A 235 43.31 -41.95 -29.17
C LYS A 235 44.52 -41.47 -28.36
N SER A 236 44.74 -42.17 -27.25
CA SER A 236 45.75 -43.24 -27.25
C SER A 236 45.52 -44.27 -26.15
#